data_AF-M1AH60-F1
#
_entry.id   AF-M1AH60-F1
#
_cell.length_a   1.000
_cell.length_b   1.000
_cell.length_c   1.000
_cell.angle_alpha   90.00
_cell.angle_beta   90.00
_cell.angle_gamma   90.00
#
_symmetry.space_group_name_H-M   'P 1'
#
loop_
_entity.id
_entity.type
_entity.pdbx_description
1 polymer ?
#
loop_
_entity_poly.entity_id
_entity_poly.type
_entity_poly.pdbx_seq_one_letter_code
_entity_poly.pdbx_strand_id
1 'polypeptide(L)'
;MFRIGAKLFRAARIGGSAVSDFRLPPTRFFSINNNVNTGFKTNPVALQMINYAISLARAQKSDESYAQAQLVLEQCHSTQSDESAKGLVLLAMSTLFSERGNFGEAIEKLQKIQDLGLSSLAVRVAASEALAGLYLESYQDDFSSATADMCLQLLETIRLEIGGGGSDILEARAKALKGLVELVHGNVESAQSFFEGSQGDKGCFGKDLPCETSQMT
;
A
#
# COMPACT_ATOMS: atom_id res chain seq x y z
N MET A 1 -32.53 12.02 13.12
CA MET A 1 -31.59 12.54 14.13
C MET A 1 -31.16 11.39 15.03
N PHE A 2 -29.99 10.81 14.80
CA PHE A 2 -29.28 9.98 15.80
C PHE A 2 -27.78 10.25 15.65
N ARG A 3 -27.22 10.87 16.68
CA ARG A 3 -25.79 11.09 16.90
C ARG A 3 -25.38 10.15 18.03
N ILE A 4 -24.49 9.20 17.75
CA ILE A 4 -23.78 8.35 18.71
C ILE A 4 -22.48 7.98 17.97
N GLY A 5 -21.26 8.13 18.46
CA GLY A 5 -20.71 8.73 19.66
C GLY A 5 -19.22 8.88 19.35
N ALA A 6 -18.65 10.05 19.61
CA ALA A 6 -17.23 10.31 19.41
C ALA A 6 -16.41 9.39 20.33
N LYS A 7 -15.66 8.43 19.76
CA LYS A 7 -14.53 7.81 20.44
C LYS A 7 -13.35 8.78 20.40
N LEU A 8 -13.39 9.73 21.33
CA LEU A 8 -12.26 10.57 21.70
C LEU A 8 -11.46 9.80 22.76
N PHE A 9 -10.18 9.50 22.50
CA PHE A 9 -9.03 9.79 23.37
C PHE A 9 -7.78 9.06 22.85
N ARG A 10 -7.09 9.78 21.97
CA ARG A 10 -5.68 9.58 21.68
C ARG A 10 -4.86 10.23 22.80
N ALA A 11 -4.17 9.43 23.62
CA ALA A 11 -3.06 9.84 24.49
C ALA A 11 -2.34 8.55 24.95
N ALA A 12 -1.01 8.43 24.85
CA ALA A 12 -0.08 9.24 25.62
C ALA A 12 1.22 9.59 24.88
N ARG A 13 1.59 10.87 25.08
CA ARG A 13 2.90 11.49 24.93
C ARG A 13 4.06 10.63 25.46
N ILE A 14 5.13 10.55 24.68
CA ILE A 14 6.51 10.61 25.19
C ILE A 14 7.23 11.71 24.41
N GLY A 15 7.60 12.77 25.14
CA GLY A 15 8.78 13.63 24.93
C GLY A 15 8.97 14.41 23.62
N GLY A 16 8.67 15.72 23.66
CA GLY A 16 9.59 16.76 23.16
C GLY A 16 9.64 17.11 21.66
N SER A 17 9.21 18.34 21.37
CA SER A 17 9.56 19.20 20.22
C SER A 17 8.77 19.07 18.90
N ALA A 18 8.18 20.23 18.54
CA ALA A 18 7.73 20.68 17.22
C ALA A 18 6.79 19.72 16.44
N VAL A 19 5.48 19.87 16.66
CA VAL A 19 4.46 19.34 15.74
C VAL A 19 4.40 20.28 14.53
N SER A 20 5.35 20.10 13.60
CA SER A 20 5.09 20.41 12.20
C SER A 20 3.91 19.57 11.75
N ASP A 21 2.96 20.17 11.01
CA ASP A 21 1.88 19.48 10.33
C ASP A 21 2.33 18.10 9.84
N PHE A 22 1.77 17.02 10.41
CA PHE A 22 1.87 15.69 9.83
C PHE A 22 1.00 15.66 8.57
N ARG A 23 1.40 16.43 7.56
CA ARG A 23 1.01 16.17 6.19
C ARG A 23 1.75 14.89 5.83
N LEU A 24 1.07 13.76 6.02
CA LEU A 24 1.51 12.48 5.49
C LEU A 24 2.00 12.75 4.05
N PRO A 25 3.25 12.38 3.71
CA PRO A 25 3.72 12.53 2.35
C PRO A 25 2.70 11.84 1.43
N PRO A 26 2.48 12.34 0.19
CA PRO A 26 1.55 11.72 -0.74
C PRO A 26 1.83 10.23 -0.74
N THR A 27 0.85 9.46 -0.29
CA THR A 27 0.93 8.02 -0.11
C THR A 27 1.45 7.46 -1.43
N ARG A 28 2.73 7.06 -1.45
CA ARG A 28 3.34 6.42 -2.61
C ARG A 28 2.84 4.99 -2.61
N PHE A 29 1.55 4.80 -2.91
CA PHE A 29 0.94 3.48 -3.07
C PHE A 29 1.69 2.67 -4.14
N PHE A 30 2.35 3.35 -5.09
CA PHE A 30 3.18 2.74 -6.11
C PHE A 30 4.48 3.53 -6.28
N SER A 31 5.51 3.14 -5.52
CA SER A 31 6.88 3.41 -5.98
C SER A 31 7.19 2.36 -7.04
N ILE A 32 6.94 2.70 -8.31
CA ILE A 32 7.55 1.99 -9.45
C ILE A 32 9.05 2.30 -9.37
N ASN A 33 9.75 1.66 -8.44
CA ASN A 33 11.19 1.60 -8.50
C ASN A 33 11.48 0.69 -9.69
N ASN A 34 12.07 1.26 -10.74
CA ASN A 34 12.66 0.54 -11.88
C ASN A 34 13.71 -0.51 -11.48
N ASN A 35 13.94 -0.74 -10.18
CA ASN A 35 14.92 -1.65 -9.59
C ASN A 35 14.29 -2.79 -8.78
N VAL A 36 12.96 -2.88 -8.66
CA VAL A 36 12.38 -4.17 -8.26
C VAL A 36 12.23 -4.97 -9.55
N ASN A 37 13.14 -5.91 -9.77
CA ASN A 37 13.00 -6.99 -10.75
C ASN A 37 11.81 -7.87 -10.35
N THR A 38 10.61 -7.32 -10.28
CA THR A 38 9.39 -8.12 -10.33
C THR A 38 9.33 -8.62 -11.76
N GLY A 39 9.50 -9.92 -11.96
CA GLY A 39 9.48 -10.59 -13.28
C GLY A 39 8.14 -10.53 -14.01
N PHE A 40 7.39 -9.44 -13.89
CA PHE A 40 6.17 -9.19 -14.66
C PHE A 40 6.54 -8.51 -15.97
N LYS A 41 6.43 -9.26 -17.06
CA LYS A 41 6.54 -8.76 -18.43
C LYS A 41 5.28 -7.93 -18.74
N THR A 42 5.22 -6.71 -18.23
CA THR A 42 4.14 -5.76 -18.51
C THR A 42 4.42 -5.01 -19.80
N ASN A 43 3.36 -4.53 -20.46
CA ASN A 43 3.51 -3.78 -21.71
C ASN A 43 4.34 -2.49 -21.44
N PRO A 44 5.52 -2.32 -22.04
CA PRO A 44 6.37 -1.15 -21.78
C PRO A 44 5.69 0.17 -22.16
N VAL A 45 4.79 0.14 -23.16
CA VAL A 45 4.01 1.31 -23.58
C VAL A 45 3.01 1.69 -22.50
N ALA A 46 2.35 0.71 -21.87
CA ALA A 46 1.42 0.97 -20.77
C ALA A 46 2.13 1.64 -19.59
N LEU A 47 3.32 1.13 -19.23
CA LEU A 47 4.13 1.69 -18.15
C LEU A 47 4.55 3.14 -18.46
N GLN A 48 4.95 3.43 -19.69
CA GLN A 48 5.30 4.79 -20.11
C GLN A 48 4.10 5.73 -20.04
N MET A 49 2.92 5.29 -20.50
CA MET A 49 1.68 6.08 -20.41
C MET A 49 1.30 6.37 -18.96
N ILE A 50 1.40 5.37 -18.07
CA ILE A 50 1.16 5.54 -16.62
C ILE A 50 2.11 6.58 -16.04
N ASN A 51 3.41 6.43 -16.29
CA ASN A 51 4.43 7.35 -15.76
C ASN A 51 4.24 8.78 -16.29
N TYR A 52 3.90 8.93 -17.57
CA TYR A 52 3.59 10.22 -18.17
C TYR A 52 2.38 10.86 -17.51
N ALA A 53 1.26 10.13 -17.37
CA ALA A 53 0.03 10.65 -16.76
C ALA A 53 0.25 11.09 -15.31
N ILE A 54 0.92 10.28 -14.49
CA ILE A 54 1.23 10.64 -13.10
C ILE A 54 2.13 11.88 -13.04
N SER A 55 3.14 11.96 -13.90
CA SER A 55 4.06 13.10 -13.96
C SER A 55 3.32 14.37 -14.41
N LEU A 56 2.43 14.26 -15.39
CA LEU A 56 1.60 15.36 -15.88
C LEU A 56 0.72 15.94 -14.77
N ALA A 57 -0.01 15.08 -14.07
CA ALA A 57 -0.88 15.50 -12.97
C ALA A 57 -0.09 16.18 -11.83
N ARG A 58 1.04 15.59 -11.42
CA ARG A 58 1.83 16.09 -10.30
C ARG A 58 2.69 17.31 -10.61
N ALA A 59 3.01 17.55 -11.88
CA ALA A 59 3.80 18.71 -12.29
C ALA A 59 3.03 20.02 -12.13
N GLN A 60 1.74 20.03 -12.52
CA GLN A 60 0.92 21.23 -12.50
C GLN A 60 -0.04 21.27 -11.30
N LYS A 61 -0.47 20.10 -10.80
CA LYS A 61 -1.41 19.94 -9.68
C LYS A 61 -2.69 20.77 -9.84
N SER A 62 -3.14 20.94 -11.07
CA SER A 62 -4.38 21.63 -11.43
C SER A 62 -5.46 20.62 -11.82
N ASP A 63 -6.73 20.97 -11.65
CA ASP A 63 -7.84 20.10 -12.04
C ASP A 63 -7.77 19.69 -13.52
N GLU A 64 -7.33 20.61 -14.39
CA GLU A 64 -7.09 20.35 -15.81
C GLU A 64 -6.00 19.29 -16.02
N SER A 65 -4.86 19.39 -15.34
CA SER A 65 -3.77 18.42 -15.48
C SER A 65 -4.16 17.02 -14.98
N TYR A 66 -4.96 16.95 -13.91
CA TYR A 66 -5.52 15.68 -13.43
C TYR A 66 -6.55 15.11 -14.42
N ALA A 67 -7.41 15.94 -15.00
CA ALA A 67 -8.37 15.50 -16.01
C ALA A 67 -7.67 14.95 -17.26
N GLN A 68 -6.65 15.66 -17.77
CA GLN A 68 -5.84 15.20 -18.89
C GLN A 68 -5.10 13.90 -18.57
N ALA A 69 -4.51 13.78 -17.37
CA ALA A 69 -3.86 12.55 -16.94
C ALA A 69 -4.84 11.37 -16.88
N GLN A 70 -6.08 11.58 -16.41
CA GLN A 70 -7.12 10.54 -16.43
C GLN A 70 -7.47 10.09 -17.84
N LEU A 71 -7.63 11.01 -18.80
CA LEU A 71 -7.90 10.66 -20.20
C LEU A 71 -6.78 9.78 -20.81
N VAL A 72 -5.52 10.11 -20.50
CA VAL A 72 -4.38 9.27 -20.93
C VAL A 72 -4.47 7.86 -20.33
N LEU A 73 -4.82 7.75 -19.05
CA LEU A 73 -4.98 6.45 -18.39
C LEU A 73 -6.17 5.68 -18.93
N GLU A 74 -7.32 6.31 -19.22
CA GLU A 74 -8.48 5.67 -19.83
C GLU A 74 -8.17 5.12 -21.22
N GLN A 75 -7.42 5.89 -22.03
CA GLN A 75 -6.94 5.44 -23.32
C GLN A 75 -5.94 4.28 -23.17
N CYS A 76 -5.04 4.36 -22.19
CA CYS A 76 -4.12 3.28 -21.88
C CYS A 76 -4.88 2.00 -21.52
N HIS A 77 -5.87 2.09 -20.62
CA HIS A 77 -6.71 0.99 -20.20
C HIS A 77 -7.45 0.34 -21.39
N SER A 78 -8.03 1.15 -22.27
CA SER A 78 -8.80 0.68 -23.43
C SER A 78 -7.96 -0.02 -24.50
N THR A 79 -6.65 0.26 -24.55
CA THR A 79 -5.72 -0.31 -25.52
C THR A 79 -4.98 -1.54 -25.00
N GLN A 80 -5.05 -1.84 -23.70
CA GLN A 80 -4.41 -3.02 -23.12
C GLN A 80 -5.26 -4.28 -23.30
N SER A 81 -4.63 -5.36 -23.76
CA SER A 81 -5.21 -6.71 -23.74
C SER A 81 -4.84 -7.51 -22.48
N ASP A 82 -3.72 -7.19 -21.84
CA ASP A 82 -3.24 -7.86 -20.63
C ASP A 82 -3.94 -7.31 -19.37
N GLU A 83 -4.53 -8.22 -18.59
CA GLU A 83 -5.22 -7.90 -17.34
C GLU A 83 -4.27 -7.35 -16.27
N SER A 84 -3.00 -7.76 -16.26
CA SER A 84 -2.01 -7.20 -15.32
C SER A 84 -1.68 -5.74 -15.66
N ALA A 85 -1.50 -5.42 -16.95
CA ALA A 85 -1.34 -4.05 -17.41
C ALA A 85 -2.59 -3.20 -17.14
N LYS A 86 -3.80 -3.72 -17.40
CA LYS A 86 -5.05 -3.03 -17.03
C LYS A 86 -5.12 -2.76 -15.54
N GLY A 87 -4.76 -3.73 -14.71
CA GLY A 87 -4.71 -3.59 -13.26
C GLY A 87 -3.76 -2.47 -12.82
N LEU A 88 -2.55 -2.37 -13.41
CA LEU A 88 -1.63 -1.26 -13.16
C LEU A 88 -2.19 0.11 -13.56
N VAL A 89 -2.93 0.17 -14.68
CA VAL A 89 -3.58 1.42 -15.10
C VAL A 89 -4.67 1.82 -14.10
N LEU A 90 -5.50 0.86 -13.64
CA LEU A 90 -6.53 1.12 -12.62
C LEU A 90 -5.92 1.57 -11.29
N LEU A 91 -4.76 1.02 -10.88
CA LEU A 91 -4.00 1.48 -9.72
C LEU A 91 -3.56 2.94 -9.87
N ALA A 92 -3.06 3.31 -11.05
CA ALA A 92 -2.67 4.68 -11.35
C ALA A 92 -3.87 5.63 -11.33
N MET A 93 -5.00 5.23 -11.93
CA MET A 93 -6.25 6.02 -11.90
C MET A 93 -6.73 6.24 -10.47
N SER A 94 -6.75 5.18 -9.66
CA SER A 94 -7.09 5.24 -8.23
C SER A 94 -6.19 6.22 -7.47
N THR A 95 -4.88 6.18 -7.74
CA THR A 95 -3.91 7.10 -7.13
C THR A 95 -4.25 8.56 -7.45
N LEU A 96 -4.59 8.87 -8.70
CA LEU A 96 -4.97 10.23 -9.08
C LEU A 96 -6.31 10.67 -8.48
N PHE A 97 -7.26 9.75 -8.29
CA PHE A 97 -8.52 10.05 -7.62
C PHE A 97 -8.32 10.31 -6.12
N SER A 98 -7.52 9.49 -5.43
CA SER A 98 -7.25 9.67 -4.00
C SER A 98 -6.44 10.94 -3.72
N GLU A 99 -5.51 11.32 -4.58
CA GLU A 99 -4.78 12.60 -4.46
C GLU A 99 -5.70 13.83 -4.50
N ARG A 100 -6.85 13.72 -5.17
CA ARG A 100 -7.89 14.78 -5.20
C ARG A 100 -8.94 14.62 -4.09
N GLY A 101 -8.78 13.65 -3.20
CA GLY A 101 -9.75 13.34 -2.15
C GLY A 101 -11.03 12.67 -2.67
N ASN A 102 -11.07 12.22 -3.93
CA ASN A 102 -12.20 11.48 -4.47
C ASN A 102 -12.04 9.98 -4.17
N PHE A 103 -12.28 9.60 -2.92
CA PHE A 103 -12.10 8.23 -2.47
C PHE A 103 -13.11 7.24 -3.07
N GLY A 104 -14.32 7.68 -3.42
CA GLY A 104 -15.34 6.81 -4.01
C GLY A 104 -14.91 6.24 -5.37
N GLU A 105 -14.47 7.11 -6.28
CA GLU A 105 -13.92 6.69 -7.57
C GLU A 105 -12.64 5.85 -7.42
N ALA A 106 -11.77 6.20 -6.47
CA ALA A 106 -10.55 5.46 -6.20
C ALA A 106 -10.85 4.02 -5.76
N ILE A 107 -11.75 3.85 -4.79
CA ILE A 107 -12.22 2.54 -4.31
C ILE A 107 -12.84 1.73 -5.45
N GLU A 108 -13.68 2.34 -6.29
CA GLU A 108 -14.28 1.65 -7.44
C GLU A 108 -13.21 1.10 -8.40
N LYS A 109 -12.16 1.88 -8.70
CA LYS A 109 -11.08 1.39 -9.58
C LYS A 109 -10.30 0.25 -8.93
N LEU A 110 -10.05 0.30 -7.62
CA LEU A 110 -9.35 -0.77 -6.90
C LEU A 110 -10.16 -2.06 -6.80
N GLN A 111 -11.47 -1.96 -6.57
CA GLN A 111 -12.37 -3.11 -6.55
C GLN A 111 -12.37 -3.84 -7.89
N LYS A 112 -12.40 -3.10 -9.01
CA LYS A 112 -12.31 -3.70 -10.36
C LYS A 112 -11.06 -4.56 -10.54
N ILE A 113 -9.93 -4.21 -9.92
CA ILE A 113 -8.70 -5.02 -10.01
C ILE A 113 -8.88 -6.37 -9.33
N GLN A 114 -9.64 -6.42 -8.24
CA GLN A 114 -9.91 -7.67 -7.54
C GLN A 114 -10.75 -8.63 -8.40
N ASP A 115 -11.61 -8.07 -9.26
CA ASP A 115 -12.40 -8.82 -10.23
C ASP A 115 -11.56 -9.31 -11.43
N LEU A 116 -10.38 -8.73 -11.67
CA LEU A 116 -9.45 -9.17 -12.72
C LEU A 116 -8.70 -10.44 -12.28
N GLY A 117 -9.38 -11.59 -12.34
CA GLY A 117 -8.85 -12.87 -11.88
C GLY A 117 -7.55 -13.35 -12.57
N LEU A 118 -7.24 -12.83 -13.76
CA LEU A 118 -6.01 -13.13 -14.50
C LEU A 118 -4.88 -12.11 -14.26
N SER A 119 -5.10 -11.08 -13.46
CA SER A 119 -4.07 -10.12 -13.11
C SER A 119 -3.03 -10.73 -12.17
N SER A 120 -1.81 -10.20 -12.23
CA SER A 120 -0.72 -10.74 -11.43
C SER A 120 -0.95 -10.59 -9.93
N LEU A 121 -0.43 -11.55 -9.17
CA LEU A 121 -0.51 -11.57 -7.71
C LEU A 121 -0.04 -10.25 -7.07
N ALA A 122 1.08 -9.69 -7.55
CA ALA A 122 1.60 -8.44 -7.03
C ALA A 122 0.66 -7.25 -7.27
N VAL A 123 -0.04 -7.22 -8.42
CA VAL A 123 -1.02 -6.17 -8.74
C VAL A 123 -2.23 -6.28 -7.80
N ARG A 124 -2.73 -7.49 -7.55
CA ARG A 124 -3.86 -7.73 -6.64
C ARG A 124 -3.52 -7.44 -5.18
N VAL A 125 -2.32 -7.82 -4.72
CA VAL A 125 -1.83 -7.47 -3.38
C VAL A 125 -1.72 -5.95 -3.23
N ALA A 126 -1.12 -5.27 -4.21
CA ALA A 126 -0.99 -3.83 -4.15
C ALA A 126 -2.35 -3.10 -4.23
N ALA A 127 -3.33 -3.64 -4.97
CA ALA A 127 -4.69 -3.14 -4.96
C ALA A 127 -5.36 -3.33 -3.58
N SER A 128 -5.16 -4.48 -2.94
CA SER A 128 -5.67 -4.77 -1.59
C SER A 128 -5.08 -3.83 -0.55
N GLU A 129 -3.76 -3.58 -0.60
CA GLU A 129 -3.08 -2.60 0.27
C GLU A 129 -3.62 -1.19 0.07
N ALA A 130 -3.75 -0.75 -1.18
CA ALA A 130 -4.30 0.56 -1.48
C ALA A 130 -5.74 0.69 -0.98
N LEU A 131 -6.56 -0.35 -1.18
CA LEU A 131 -7.97 -0.35 -0.79
C LEU A 131 -8.12 -0.31 0.74
N ALA A 132 -7.35 -1.14 1.46
CA ALA A 132 -7.31 -1.11 2.92
C ALA A 132 -6.84 0.26 3.45
N GLY A 133 -5.84 0.87 2.82
CA GLY A 133 -5.38 2.22 3.13
C GLY A 133 -6.48 3.28 2.96
N LEU A 134 -7.20 3.27 1.84
CA LEU A 134 -8.31 4.20 1.60
C LEU A 134 -9.46 4.00 2.60
N TYR A 135 -9.75 2.76 3.00
CA TYR A 135 -10.75 2.51 4.04
C TYR A 135 -10.31 3.06 5.39
N LEU A 136 -9.04 2.93 5.79
CA LEU A 136 -8.54 3.56 7.01
C LEU A 136 -8.61 5.10 6.93
N GLU A 137 -8.24 5.69 5.80
CA GLU A 137 -8.32 7.14 5.60
C GLU A 137 -9.77 7.67 5.65
N SER A 138 -10.74 6.83 5.28
CA SER A 138 -12.17 7.15 5.31
C SER A 138 -12.90 6.68 6.58
N TYR A 139 -12.17 6.23 7.61
CA TYR A 139 -12.69 5.73 8.89
C TYR A 139 -13.64 4.52 8.76
N GLN A 140 -13.39 3.69 7.75
CA GLN A 140 -14.12 2.48 7.43
C GLN A 140 -13.31 1.24 7.88
N ASP A 141 -13.02 1.20 9.17
CA ASP A 141 -12.07 0.24 9.76
C ASP A 141 -12.48 -1.23 9.52
N ASP A 142 -13.78 -1.54 9.59
CA ASP A 142 -14.33 -2.88 9.31
C ASP A 142 -14.00 -3.36 7.89
N PHE A 143 -14.13 -2.47 6.89
CA PHE A 143 -13.81 -2.77 5.50
C PHE A 143 -12.31 -2.91 5.28
N SER A 144 -11.50 -2.13 6.00
CA SER A 144 -10.04 -2.26 5.97
C SER A 144 -9.59 -3.61 6.51
N SER A 145 -10.16 -4.06 7.64
CA SER A 145 -9.86 -5.36 8.23
C SER A 145 -10.22 -6.51 7.30
N ALA A 146 -11.43 -6.49 6.74
CA ALA A 146 -11.88 -7.49 5.77
C ALA A 146 -10.98 -7.53 4.51
N THR A 147 -10.53 -6.36 4.04
CA THR A 147 -9.62 -6.26 2.89
C THR A 147 -8.24 -6.85 3.19
N ALA A 148 -7.71 -6.61 4.40
CA ALA A 148 -6.43 -7.19 4.81
C ALA A 148 -6.50 -8.71 4.95
N ASP A 149 -7.61 -9.24 5.48
CA ASP A 149 -7.85 -10.69 5.55
C ASP A 149 -7.95 -11.32 4.16
N MET A 150 -8.64 -10.67 3.22
CA MET A 150 -8.70 -11.09 1.83
C MET A 150 -7.31 -11.13 1.19
N CYS A 151 -6.46 -10.14 1.47
CA CYS A 151 -5.09 -10.12 0.95
C CYS A 151 -4.25 -11.32 1.41
N LEU A 152 -4.43 -11.77 2.66
CA LEU A 152 -3.77 -12.97 3.18
C LEU A 152 -4.29 -14.24 2.52
N GLN A 153 -5.62 -14.38 2.41
CA GLN A 153 -6.25 -15.55 1.76
C GLN A 153 -5.82 -15.69 0.29
N LEU A 154 -5.68 -14.57 -0.41
CA LEU A 154 -5.24 -14.52 -1.80
C LEU A 154 -3.82 -15.11 -1.95
N LEU A 155 -2.91 -14.79 -1.02
CA LEU A 155 -1.55 -15.35 -1.01
C LEU A 155 -1.52 -16.84 -0.65
N GLU A 156 -2.34 -17.25 0.32
CA GLU A 156 -2.44 -18.65 0.72
C GLU A 156 -2.95 -19.54 -0.42
N THR A 157 -3.99 -19.08 -1.13
CA THR A 157 -4.57 -19.79 -2.29
C THR A 157 -3.52 -20.03 -3.38
N ILE A 158 -2.74 -18.99 -3.71
CA ILE A 158 -1.74 -19.10 -4.79
C ILE A 158 -0.50 -19.90 -4.34
N ARG A 159 -0.16 -19.86 -3.06
CA ARG A 159 0.91 -20.70 -2.49
C ARG A 159 0.58 -22.19 -2.64
N LEU A 160 -0.68 -22.56 -2.46
CA LEU A 160 -1.18 -23.93 -2.64
C LEU A 160 -1.21 -24.35 -4.12
N GLU A 161 -1.48 -23.41 -5.03
CA GLU A 161 -1.60 -23.69 -6.47
C GLU A 161 -0.26 -23.80 -7.21
N ILE A 162 0.74 -22.96 -6.88
CA ILE A 162 1.96 -22.79 -7.72
C ILE A 162 3.22 -23.40 -7.11
N GLY A 163 3.18 -23.87 -5.85
CA GLY A 163 4.33 -24.50 -5.21
C GLY A 163 5.41 -23.49 -4.82
N GLY A 164 5.12 -22.67 -3.81
CA GLY A 164 6.06 -22.14 -2.80
C GLY A 164 7.23 -21.22 -3.19
N GLY A 165 7.63 -21.09 -4.45
CA GLY A 165 8.85 -20.36 -4.82
C GLY A 165 8.59 -18.95 -5.35
N GLY A 166 8.63 -17.92 -4.48
CA GLY A 166 8.65 -16.50 -4.90
C GLY A 166 7.69 -15.56 -4.17
N SER A 167 6.98 -16.04 -3.15
CA SER A 167 5.93 -15.27 -2.45
C SER A 167 6.42 -14.53 -1.20
N ASP A 168 7.61 -14.80 -0.69
CA ASP A 168 8.03 -14.34 0.65
C ASP A 168 7.93 -12.82 0.85
N ILE A 169 8.26 -12.04 -0.18
CA ILE A 169 8.14 -10.57 -0.15
C ILE A 169 6.68 -10.14 -0.12
N LEU A 170 5.81 -10.78 -0.90
CA LEU A 170 4.38 -10.46 -0.93
C LEU A 170 3.68 -10.94 0.35
N GLU A 171 4.11 -12.06 0.92
CA GLU A 171 3.71 -12.56 2.23
C GLU A 171 4.07 -11.58 3.34
N ALA A 172 5.32 -11.09 3.36
CA ALA A 172 5.75 -10.08 4.32
C ALA A 172 4.92 -8.80 4.20
N ARG A 173 4.61 -8.36 2.97
CA ARG A 173 3.75 -7.19 2.72
C ARG A 173 2.32 -7.38 3.21
N ALA A 174 1.68 -8.51 2.92
CA ALA A 174 0.31 -8.76 3.37
C ALA A 174 0.22 -8.92 4.89
N LYS A 175 1.22 -9.57 5.53
CA LYS A 175 1.31 -9.61 6.99
C LYS A 175 1.50 -8.22 7.57
N ALA A 176 2.38 -7.40 6.99
CA ALA A 176 2.57 -6.01 7.43
C ALA A 176 1.28 -5.18 7.28
N LEU A 177 0.54 -5.37 6.19
CA LEU A 177 -0.78 -4.75 6.00
C LEU A 177 -1.74 -5.15 7.12
N LYS A 178 -1.90 -6.45 7.37
CA LYS A 178 -2.82 -6.94 8.42
C LYS A 178 -2.40 -6.44 9.79
N GLY A 179 -1.11 -6.51 10.13
CA GLY A 179 -0.58 -5.98 11.38
C GLY A 179 -0.84 -4.48 11.54
N LEU A 180 -0.68 -3.68 10.48
CA LEU A 180 -1.01 -2.25 10.49
C LEU A 180 -2.49 -2.01 10.75
N VAL A 181 -3.37 -2.76 10.09
CA VAL A 181 -4.82 -2.63 10.30
C VAL A 181 -5.19 -2.98 11.74
N GLU A 182 -4.67 -4.07 12.30
CA GLU A 182 -4.90 -4.43 13.71
C GLU A 182 -4.40 -3.36 14.69
N LEU A 183 -3.26 -2.72 14.41
CA LEU A 183 -2.76 -1.59 15.22
C LEU A 183 -3.73 -0.41 15.20
N VAL A 184 -4.30 -0.07 14.04
CA VAL A 184 -5.28 1.03 13.96
C VAL A 184 -6.55 0.71 14.76
N HIS A 185 -6.94 -0.55 14.80
CA HIS A 185 -8.06 -1.02 15.63
C HIS A 185 -7.75 -1.07 17.14
N GLY A 186 -6.48 -0.94 17.53
CA GLY A 186 -6.02 -1.03 18.92
C GLY A 186 -5.70 -2.45 19.39
N ASN A 187 -5.68 -3.43 18.48
CA ASN A 187 -5.42 -4.83 18.78
C ASN A 187 -3.90 -5.13 18.77
N VAL A 188 -3.16 -4.56 19.71
CA VAL A 188 -1.69 -4.62 19.75
C VAL A 188 -1.16 -6.06 19.81
N GLU A 189 -1.79 -6.92 20.60
CA GLU A 189 -1.38 -8.33 20.75
C GLU A 189 -1.55 -9.12 19.44
N SER A 190 -2.67 -8.89 18.73
CA SER A 190 -2.90 -9.51 17.42
C SER A 190 -1.89 -8.99 16.40
N ALA A 191 -1.69 -7.67 16.34
CA ALA A 191 -0.74 -7.05 15.42
C ALA A 191 0.69 -7.58 15.57
N GLN A 192 1.14 -7.80 16.81
CA GLN A 192 2.48 -8.31 17.09
C GLN A 192 2.76 -9.62 16.35
N SER A 193 1.79 -10.55 16.35
CA SER A 193 1.94 -11.85 15.69
C SER A 193 2.18 -11.76 14.17
N PHE A 194 1.72 -10.69 13.52
CA PHE A 194 1.94 -10.46 12.08
C PHE A 194 3.31 -9.87 11.76
N PHE A 195 3.98 -9.26 12.73
CA PHE A 195 5.35 -8.75 12.59
C PHE A 195 6.40 -9.75 13.08
N GLU A 196 6.00 -10.79 13.83
CA GLU A 196 6.87 -11.87 14.24
C GLU A 196 7.30 -12.72 13.02
N GLY A 197 8.62 -12.88 12.84
CA GLY A 197 9.20 -13.60 11.70
C GLY A 197 9.63 -12.73 10.51
N SER A 198 9.31 -11.43 10.48
CA SER A 198 9.86 -10.50 9.47
C SER A 198 11.27 -9.98 9.79
N GLN A 199 11.89 -10.45 10.89
CA GLN A 199 13.30 -10.23 11.22
C GLN A 199 14.20 -11.09 10.33
N GLY A 200 14.22 -10.78 9.04
CA GLY A 200 15.29 -11.18 8.14
C GLY A 200 16.48 -10.25 8.36
N ASP A 201 17.59 -10.83 8.80
CA ASP A 201 18.85 -10.22 9.21
C ASP A 201 18.81 -9.50 10.55
N LYS A 202 19.40 -10.19 11.54
CA LYS A 202 20.12 -9.52 12.62
C LYS A 202 21.14 -8.61 11.95
N GLY A 203 20.78 -7.35 11.72
CA GLY A 203 21.77 -6.31 11.57
C GLY A 203 22.72 -6.46 12.75
N CYS A 204 23.95 -6.88 12.46
CA CYS A 204 25.04 -6.88 13.42
C CYS A 204 25.19 -5.43 13.88
N PHE A 205 24.46 -5.03 14.93
CA PHE A 205 24.86 -3.93 15.77
C PHE A 205 26.24 -4.33 16.26
N GLY A 206 27.27 -3.71 15.66
CA GLY A 206 28.66 -3.93 16.00
C GLY A 206 28.80 -3.88 17.51
N LYS A 207 29.13 -5.02 18.11
CA LYS A 207 29.61 -5.07 19.48
C LYS A 207 31.07 -4.65 19.47
N ASP A 208 31.31 -3.38 19.17
CA ASP A 208 32.63 -2.77 19.34
C ASP A 208 32.49 -1.58 20.28
N LEU A 209 32.54 -1.90 21.58
CA LEU A 209 33.00 -0.98 22.61
C LEU A 209 33.60 -1.85 23.73
N PRO A 210 34.94 -1.91 23.87
CA PRO A 210 35.55 -2.52 25.04
C PRO A 210 35.24 -1.63 26.25
N CYS A 211 34.67 -2.22 27.30
CA CYS A 211 34.64 -1.60 28.63
C CYS A 211 36.08 -1.52 29.14
N GLU A 212 36.70 -0.35 28.95
CA GLU A 212 37.92 0.02 29.65
C GLU A 212 37.56 0.23 31.13
N THR A 213 37.83 -0.79 31.95
CA THR A 213 37.81 -0.65 33.41
C THR A 213 38.97 0.24 33.82
N SER A 214 38.70 1.55 33.97
CA SER A 214 39.53 2.43 34.77
C SER A 214 39.32 2.12 36.26
N GLN A 215 40.46 2.00 36.93
CA GLN A 215 40.66 1.69 38.34
C GLN A 215 39.90 2.64 39.29
N MET A 216 39.45 2.11 40.42
CA MET A 216 39.57 2.82 41.69
C MET A 216 39.62 1.82 42.87
N THR A 217 40.66 2.03 43.69
CA THR A 217 41.04 1.43 44.99
C THR A 217 41.52 -0.01 45.01
#